data_AF-A0A359IC46-F1
#
_entry.id   AF-A0A359IC46-F1
#
_cell.length_a   1.000
_cell.length_b   1.000
_cell.length_c   1.000
_cell.angle_alpha   90.00
_cell.angle_beta   90.00
_cell.angle_gamma   90.00
#
_symmetry.space_group_name_H-M   'P 1'
#
loop_
_entity.id
_entity.type
_entity.pdbx_description
1 polymer ?
#
loop_
_entity_poly.entity_id
_entity_poly.type
_entity_poly.pdbx_seq_one_letter_code
_entity_poly.pdbx_strand_id
1 'polypeptide(L)'
;MTQNNKILIADMTHQTLFVDGKAADAITLSRDASPDLFRPYDLLIFTALVQDLPEELVYVKDYINASGYNPLVGKNRDDLGPRFPDMSFVFSPPVSRKLSSMIVTAGDIDKPNFIRCDPLVWNAILGSHQKKKILGLLYRDRTQAEALIEEELKALKR
;
A
#
# COMPACT_ATOMS: atom_id res chain seq x y z
N MET A 1 -4.68 -22.56 15.38
CA MET A 1 -3.85 -22.64 14.16
C MET A 1 -3.57 -21.21 13.76
N THR A 2 -2.35 -20.73 13.95
CA THR A 2 -1.94 -19.38 13.55
C THR A 2 -2.09 -19.27 12.03
N GLN A 3 -3.03 -18.42 11.59
CA GLN A 3 -3.25 -18.16 10.18
C GLN A 3 -1.99 -17.45 9.66
N ASN A 4 -1.20 -18.14 8.83
CA ASN A 4 0.01 -17.57 8.24
C ASN A 4 -0.42 -16.56 7.17
N ASN A 5 -0.72 -15.32 7.60
CA ASN A 5 -1.09 -14.25 6.69
C ASN A 5 0.07 -14.03 5.72
N LYS A 6 -0.18 -14.16 4.42
CA LYS A 6 0.82 -13.87 3.39
C LYS A 6 0.83 -12.36 3.15
N ILE A 7 1.95 -11.71 3.38
CA ILE A 7 2.04 -10.25 3.38
C ILE A 7 2.95 -9.80 2.24
N LEU A 8 2.48 -8.83 1.46
CA LEU A 8 3.31 -8.15 0.47
C LEU A 8 3.69 -6.79 1.00
N ILE A 9 4.97 -6.43 0.92
CA ILE A 9 5.45 -5.09 1.24
C ILE A 9 6.06 -4.51 -0.03
N ALA A 10 5.55 -3.39 -0.50
CA ALA A 10 6.03 -2.81 -1.74
C ALA A 10 6.17 -1.30 -1.62
N ASP A 11 7.35 -0.79 -1.96
CA ASP A 11 7.60 0.63 -1.98
C ASP A 11 7.38 1.21 -3.37
N MET A 12 6.52 2.22 -3.44
CA MET A 12 6.07 2.88 -4.65
C MET A 12 7.03 3.96 -5.14
N THR A 13 8.12 4.20 -4.40
CA THR A 13 9.22 5.13 -4.73
C THR A 13 10.55 4.39 -4.97
N HIS A 14 10.45 3.10 -5.26
CA HIS A 14 11.58 2.23 -5.62
C HIS A 14 12.62 2.04 -4.51
N GLN A 15 12.24 2.24 -3.26
CA GLN A 15 13.07 1.85 -2.11
C GLN A 15 12.91 0.35 -1.82
N THR A 16 13.94 -0.25 -1.25
CA THR A 16 13.82 -1.63 -0.72
C THR A 16 13.73 -1.52 0.80
N LEU A 17 12.50 -1.53 1.31
CA LEU A 17 12.23 -1.61 2.75
C LEU A 17 12.38 -3.08 3.18
N PHE A 18 13.22 -3.32 4.17
CA PHE A 18 13.69 -4.66 4.57
C PHE A 18 14.58 -5.37 3.54
N VAL A 19 15.52 -6.17 4.04
CA VAL A 19 16.28 -7.16 3.24
C VAL A 19 15.60 -8.50 3.46
N ASP A 20 15.39 -9.26 2.37
CA ASP A 20 14.73 -10.58 2.38
C ASP A 20 15.20 -11.44 3.57
N GLY A 21 14.24 -11.99 4.32
CA GLY A 21 14.50 -12.93 5.43
C GLY A 21 14.41 -12.36 6.85
N LYS A 22 14.20 -11.05 7.07
CA LYS A 22 13.99 -10.49 8.42
C LYS A 22 12.54 -10.56 8.93
N ALA A 23 11.57 -10.52 8.04
CA ALA A 23 10.17 -10.79 8.34
C ALA A 23 9.74 -12.04 7.59
N ALA A 24 9.60 -13.17 8.30
CA ALA A 24 8.96 -14.35 7.74
C ALA A 24 7.56 -13.94 7.22
N ASP A 25 7.30 -14.20 5.94
CA ASP A 25 6.05 -13.92 5.21
C ASP A 25 5.90 -12.55 4.53
N ALA A 26 6.97 -11.74 4.44
CA ALA A 26 6.99 -10.52 3.64
C ALA A 26 7.78 -10.70 2.33
N ILE A 27 7.18 -10.36 1.19
CA ILE A 27 7.90 -10.17 -0.08
C ILE A 27 8.12 -8.67 -0.26
N THR A 28 9.39 -8.24 -0.30
CA THR A 28 9.78 -6.87 -0.66
C THR A 28 10.08 -6.80 -2.14
N LEU A 29 9.49 -5.85 -2.86
CA LEU A 29 9.76 -5.68 -4.29
C LEU A 29 10.81 -4.60 -4.53
N SER A 30 11.74 -4.92 -5.42
CA SER A 30 12.82 -4.02 -5.84
C SER A 30 12.39 -3.12 -7.01
N ARG A 31 13.27 -2.18 -7.35
CA ARG A 31 13.16 -1.11 -8.36
C ARG A 31 12.52 -1.50 -9.71
N ASP A 32 12.67 -2.75 -10.14
CA ASP A 32 12.22 -3.23 -11.46
C ASP A 32 11.01 -4.18 -11.41
N ALA A 33 10.52 -4.51 -10.21
CA ALA A 33 9.46 -5.50 -10.01
C ALA A 33 8.11 -4.81 -9.75
N SER A 34 7.16 -4.99 -10.67
CA SER A 34 5.76 -4.70 -10.37
C SER A 34 5.24 -5.74 -9.37
N PRO A 35 4.48 -5.35 -8.34
CA PRO A 35 3.87 -6.31 -7.44
C PRO A 35 2.99 -7.29 -8.19
N ASP A 36 3.37 -8.57 -8.10
CA ASP A 36 2.54 -9.68 -8.54
C ASP A 36 1.40 -9.88 -7.53
N LEU A 37 0.43 -8.97 -7.60
CA LEU A 37 -0.74 -8.96 -6.72
C LEU A 37 -1.62 -10.21 -6.87
N PHE A 38 -1.45 -10.97 -7.96
CA PHE A 38 -2.19 -12.20 -8.24
C PHE A 38 -1.77 -13.36 -7.34
N ARG A 39 -0.64 -13.22 -6.63
CA ARG A 39 -0.26 -14.17 -5.58
C ARG A 39 -1.23 -14.08 -4.40
N PRO A 40 -1.38 -15.17 -3.62
CA PRO A 40 -2.35 -15.23 -2.54
C PRO A 40 -1.86 -14.46 -1.30
N TYR A 41 -1.69 -13.14 -1.39
CA TYR A 41 -1.47 -12.28 -0.22
C TYR A 41 -2.80 -11.94 0.45
N ASP A 42 -2.81 -11.80 1.77
CA ASP A 42 -3.96 -11.38 2.57
C ASP A 42 -3.89 -9.89 2.90
N LEU A 43 -2.66 -9.37 3.06
CA LEU A 43 -2.36 -7.98 3.37
C LEU A 43 -1.31 -7.43 2.41
N LEU A 44 -1.57 -6.24 1.88
CA LEU A 44 -0.65 -5.45 1.10
C LEU A 44 -0.25 -4.23 1.93
N ILE A 45 1.05 -4.02 2.12
CA ILE A 45 1.61 -2.82 2.73
C ILE A 45 2.29 -2.05 1.61
N PHE A 46 1.66 -0.96 1.18
CA PHE A 46 2.23 -0.05 0.20
C PHE A 46 2.87 1.13 0.90
N THR A 47 4.11 1.42 0.56
CA THR A 47 4.88 2.51 1.15
C THR A 47 5.34 3.51 0.10
N ALA A 48 5.59 4.75 0.48
CA ALA A 48 6.24 5.72 -0.41
C ALA A 48 7.10 6.71 0.39
N LEU A 49 8.32 6.96 -0.09
CA LEU A 49 9.20 8.00 0.42
C LEU A 49 8.73 9.37 -0.06
N VAL A 50 8.45 10.28 0.88
CA VAL A 50 7.96 11.62 0.60
C VAL A 50 8.72 12.58 1.50
N GLN A 51 9.65 13.34 0.91
CA GLN A 51 10.59 14.19 1.67
C GLN A 51 9.88 15.30 2.44
N ASP A 52 8.88 15.93 1.81
CA ASP A 52 8.16 17.09 2.36
C ASP A 52 6.95 16.70 3.22
N LEU A 53 7.00 15.53 3.88
CA LEU A 53 5.96 15.14 4.81
C LEU A 53 5.97 16.02 6.07
N PRO A 54 4.79 16.40 6.59
CA PRO A 54 4.70 17.17 7.83
C PRO A 54 5.18 16.39 9.05
N GLU A 55 5.08 15.06 9.02
CA GLU A 55 5.48 14.13 10.09
C GLU A 55 6.42 13.05 9.53
N GLU A 56 7.14 12.34 10.40
CA GLU A 56 8.07 11.28 9.96
C GLU A 56 7.38 10.15 9.20
N LEU A 57 6.13 9.87 9.57
CA LEU A 57 5.34 8.76 9.11
C LEU A 57 3.85 9.13 9.20
N VAL A 58 3.12 8.93 8.11
CA VAL A 58 1.66 9.13 8.06
C VAL A 58 1.03 7.94 7.35
N TYR A 59 -0.23 7.63 7.67
CA TYR A 59 -0.96 6.60 6.93
C TYR A 59 -1.82 7.22 5.82
N VAL A 60 -2.02 6.47 4.75
CA VAL A 60 -2.91 6.85 3.65
C VAL A 60 -4.32 6.43 4.02
N LYS A 61 -5.25 7.39 4.12
CA LYS A 61 -6.66 7.08 4.38
C LYS A 61 -7.49 6.89 3.12
N ASP A 62 -7.10 7.58 2.03
CA ASP A 62 -7.88 7.64 0.80
C ASP A 62 -7.00 8.11 -0.36
N TYR A 63 -7.51 7.99 -1.58
CA TYR A 63 -6.86 8.50 -2.78
C TYR A 63 -7.79 9.33 -3.69
N ILE A 64 -7.18 10.12 -4.57
CA ILE A 64 -7.86 10.71 -5.73
C ILE A 64 -7.15 10.24 -7.00
N ASN A 65 -7.88 9.66 -7.95
CA ASN A 65 -7.31 9.30 -9.26
C ASN A 65 -7.72 10.31 -10.33
N ALA A 66 -6.85 11.29 -10.59
CA ALA A 66 -7.00 12.31 -11.62
C ALA A 66 -6.03 12.09 -12.82
N SER A 67 -5.41 10.91 -12.94
CA SER A 67 -4.39 10.66 -13.97
C SER A 67 -4.98 10.36 -15.36
N GLY A 68 -6.30 10.16 -15.46
CA GLY A 68 -6.95 9.66 -16.68
C GLY A 68 -6.67 8.17 -16.96
N TYR A 69 -5.94 7.49 -16.08
CA TYR A 69 -5.60 6.07 -16.20
C TYR A 69 -6.24 5.25 -15.08
N ASN A 70 -6.76 4.08 -15.42
CA ASN A 70 -7.27 3.10 -14.46
C ASN A 70 -6.77 1.70 -14.84
N PRO A 71 -6.14 0.95 -13.92
CA PRO A 71 -5.55 -0.36 -14.22
C PRO A 71 -6.58 -1.46 -14.52
N LEU A 72 -7.87 -1.23 -14.29
CA LEU A 72 -8.95 -2.19 -14.56
C LEU A 72 -9.63 -1.99 -15.94
N VAL A 73 -9.12 -1.05 -16.76
CA VAL A 73 -9.57 -0.88 -18.15
C VAL A 73 -9.26 -2.14 -18.96
N GLY A 74 -10.23 -2.59 -19.77
CA GLY A 74 -10.14 -3.82 -20.54
C GLY A 74 -11.10 -4.91 -20.07
N LYS A 75 -10.93 -6.14 -20.57
CA LYS A 75 -11.76 -7.30 -20.21
C LYS A 75 -11.53 -7.68 -18.75
N ASN A 76 -12.60 -7.94 -18.00
CA ASN A 76 -12.47 -8.40 -16.62
C ASN A 76 -11.89 -9.81 -16.55
N ARG A 77 -11.10 -10.02 -15.50
CA ARG A 77 -10.66 -11.34 -15.05
C ARG A 77 -11.51 -11.75 -13.85
N ASP A 78 -12.58 -12.48 -14.11
CA ASP A 78 -13.56 -12.90 -13.09
C ASP A 78 -12.96 -13.85 -12.05
N ASP A 79 -11.82 -14.48 -12.36
CA ASP A 79 -11.04 -15.31 -11.45
C ASP A 79 -10.31 -14.52 -10.36
N LEU A 80 -10.12 -13.21 -10.56
CA LEU A 80 -9.41 -12.34 -9.63
C LEU A 80 -10.32 -11.49 -8.75
N GLY A 81 -11.44 -11.01 -9.31
CA GLY A 81 -12.27 -10.03 -8.63
C GLY A 81 -13.49 -9.58 -9.44
N PRO A 82 -14.45 -8.87 -8.80
CA PRO A 82 -15.64 -8.37 -9.47
C PRO A 82 -15.28 -7.32 -10.51
N ARG A 83 -16.07 -7.21 -11.59
CA ARG A 83 -15.88 -6.16 -12.61
C ARG A 83 -15.84 -4.76 -12.01
N PHE A 84 -16.69 -4.51 -11.01
CA PHE A 84 -16.86 -3.23 -10.35
C PHE A 84 -16.55 -3.41 -8.86
N PRO A 85 -15.29 -3.23 -8.45
CA PRO A 85 -14.93 -3.34 -7.03
C PRO A 85 -15.44 -2.15 -6.23
N ASP A 86 -15.70 -2.40 -4.94
CA ASP A 86 -15.98 -1.35 -3.98
C ASP A 86 -14.69 -0.58 -3.64
N MET A 87 -14.78 0.74 -3.57
CA MET A 87 -13.67 1.63 -3.22
C MET A 87 -13.98 2.49 -1.99
N SER A 88 -15.05 2.16 -1.25
CA SER A 88 -15.47 2.94 -0.08
C SER A 88 -14.41 2.96 1.03
N PHE A 89 -13.67 1.85 1.21
CA PHE A 89 -12.68 1.68 2.28
C PHE A 89 -11.44 0.94 1.79
N VAL A 90 -10.71 1.54 0.84
CA VAL A 90 -9.54 0.91 0.22
C VAL A 90 -8.41 0.68 1.22
N PHE A 91 -8.12 1.68 2.05
CA PHE A 91 -7.05 1.61 3.03
C PHE A 91 -7.58 1.29 4.43
N SER A 92 -6.98 0.29 5.06
CA SER A 92 -7.14 0.00 6.47
C SER A 92 -6.20 0.87 7.31
N PRO A 93 -6.66 1.44 8.42
CA PRO A 93 -5.77 2.14 9.35
C PRO A 93 -4.79 1.14 10.00
N PRO A 94 -3.61 1.62 10.42
CA PRO A 94 -2.67 0.81 11.21
C PRO A 94 -3.34 0.34 12.51
N VAL A 95 -3.08 -0.91 12.91
CA VAL A 95 -3.64 -1.48 14.15
C VAL A 95 -2.70 -1.33 15.34
N SER A 96 -1.40 -1.14 15.08
CA SER A 96 -0.37 -1.07 16.12
C SER A 96 -0.38 0.25 16.88
N ARG A 97 -0.65 1.37 16.20
CA ARG A 97 -0.71 2.71 16.80
C ARG A 97 -1.52 3.69 15.97
N LYS A 98 -1.94 4.78 16.62
CA LYS A 98 -2.62 5.90 15.96
C LYS A 98 -1.60 6.77 15.21
N LEU A 99 -1.84 6.99 13.92
CA LEU A 99 -1.09 7.90 13.07
C LEU A 99 -2.01 8.96 12.48
N SER A 100 -1.46 10.11 12.10
CA SER A 100 -2.18 11.07 11.28
C SER A 100 -2.35 10.52 9.85
N SER A 101 -3.36 11.04 9.15
CA SER A 101 -3.79 10.52 7.86
C SER A 101 -3.58 11.55 6.76
N MET A 102 -3.17 11.10 5.58
CA MET A 102 -3.13 11.92 4.37
C MET A 102 -3.87 11.27 3.19
N ILE A 103 -4.15 12.09 2.17
CA ILE A 103 -4.72 11.65 0.90
C ILE A 103 -3.61 11.65 -0.14
N VAL A 104 -3.55 10.58 -0.93
CA VAL A 104 -2.62 10.44 -2.06
C VAL A 104 -3.34 10.66 -3.38
N THR A 105 -2.61 11.05 -4.42
CA THR A 105 -3.19 11.28 -5.75
C THR A 105 -2.46 10.49 -6.82
N ALA A 106 -3.20 10.10 -7.86
CA ALA A 106 -2.63 9.78 -9.15
C ALA A 106 -2.93 10.95 -10.10
N GLY A 107 -1.91 11.41 -10.81
CA GLY A 107 -2.00 12.61 -11.64
C GLY A 107 -1.82 13.89 -10.83
N ASP A 108 -1.63 14.98 -11.57
CA ASP A 108 -1.34 16.29 -11.00
C ASP A 108 -2.62 16.96 -10.51
N ILE A 109 -2.66 17.23 -9.21
CA ILE A 109 -3.69 18.04 -8.57
C ILE A 109 -3.00 19.23 -7.93
N ASP A 110 -3.21 20.41 -8.51
CA ASP A 110 -2.65 21.67 -8.01
C ASP A 110 -3.44 22.15 -6.78
N LYS A 111 -3.28 21.43 -5.66
CA LYS A 111 -3.84 21.78 -4.36
C LYS A 111 -2.89 21.43 -3.22
N PRO A 112 -2.84 22.26 -2.16
CA PRO A 112 -2.03 21.95 -0.99
C PRO A 112 -2.53 20.69 -0.28
N ASN A 113 -1.62 20.00 0.40
CA ASN A 113 -1.87 18.80 1.22
C ASN A 113 -2.24 17.51 0.46
N PHE A 114 -2.05 17.48 -0.86
CA PHE A 114 -2.12 16.25 -1.64
C PHE A 114 -0.74 15.73 -1.96
N ILE A 115 -0.51 14.45 -1.73
CA ILE A 115 0.75 13.79 -2.06
C ILE A 115 0.56 12.97 -3.33
N ARG A 116 1.25 13.34 -4.40
CA ARG A 116 1.22 12.58 -5.64
C ARG A 116 2.02 11.28 -5.49
N CYS A 117 1.35 10.15 -5.69
CA CYS A 117 1.95 8.83 -5.73
C CYS A 117 1.11 7.90 -6.62
N ASP A 118 1.22 8.09 -7.94
CA ASP A 118 0.43 7.37 -8.94
C ASP A 118 0.50 5.84 -8.78
N PRO A 119 1.68 5.21 -8.57
CA PRO A 119 1.76 3.77 -8.42
C PRO A 119 1.03 3.24 -7.18
N LEU A 120 1.02 3.99 -6.07
CA LEU A 120 0.30 3.59 -4.86
C LEU A 120 -1.21 3.52 -5.13
N VAL A 121 -1.74 4.55 -5.80
CA VAL A 121 -3.16 4.60 -6.17
C VAL A 121 -3.55 3.46 -7.10
N TRP A 122 -2.79 3.22 -8.17
CA TRP A 122 -3.11 2.16 -9.13
C TRP A 122 -3.01 0.76 -8.51
N ASN A 123 -1.99 0.51 -7.68
CA ASN A 123 -1.87 -0.76 -6.97
C ASN A 123 -2.96 -0.94 -5.91
N ALA A 124 -3.41 0.14 -5.27
CA ALA A 124 -4.55 0.09 -4.34
C ALA A 124 -5.86 -0.28 -5.07
N ILE A 125 -6.09 0.26 -6.27
CA ILE A 125 -7.23 -0.14 -7.13
C ILE A 125 -7.18 -1.64 -7.45
N LEU A 126 -6.02 -2.16 -7.86
CA LEU A 126 -5.83 -3.58 -8.16
C LEU A 126 -5.96 -4.48 -6.91
N GLY A 127 -5.46 -4.03 -5.77
CA GLY A 127 -5.59 -4.74 -4.50
C GLY A 127 -7.06 -4.83 -4.06
N SER A 128 -7.81 -3.73 -4.16
CA SER A 128 -9.24 -3.70 -3.82
C SER A 128 -10.07 -4.59 -4.75
N HIS A 129 -9.74 -4.60 -6.06
CA HIS A 129 -10.32 -5.55 -7.01
C HIS A 129 -10.22 -7.00 -6.54
N GLN A 130 -9.08 -7.36 -5.96
CA GLN A 130 -8.81 -8.71 -5.45
C GLN A 130 -9.20 -8.90 -3.98
N LYS A 131 -9.99 -7.97 -3.41
CA LYS A 131 -10.46 -7.97 -2.01
C LYS A 131 -9.34 -8.08 -0.98
N LYS A 132 -8.16 -7.54 -1.30
CA LYS A 132 -7.00 -7.55 -0.43
C LYS A 132 -7.14 -6.48 0.64
N LYS A 133 -6.67 -6.75 1.86
CA LYS A 133 -6.49 -5.70 2.86
C LYS A 133 -5.29 -4.85 2.47
N ILE A 134 -5.41 -3.53 2.49
CA ILE A 134 -4.32 -2.63 2.10
C ILE A 134 -4.01 -1.69 3.26
N LEU A 135 -2.73 -1.55 3.60
CA LEU A 135 -2.19 -0.49 4.45
C LEU A 135 -1.31 0.39 3.58
N GLY A 136 -1.64 1.68 3.48
CA GLY A 136 -0.80 2.67 2.81
C GLY A 136 -0.02 3.49 3.82
N LEU A 137 1.29 3.66 3.60
CA LEU A 137 2.17 4.43 4.47
C LEU A 137 3.02 5.40 3.65
N LEU A 138 3.11 6.65 4.10
CA LEU A 138 4.06 7.60 3.56
C LEU A 138 5.07 7.90 4.65
N TYR A 139 6.35 7.94 4.30
CA TYR A 139 7.43 8.16 5.24
C TYR A 139 8.47 9.11 4.68
N ARG A 140 9.17 9.82 5.56
CA ARG A 140 10.41 10.56 5.20
C ARG A 140 11.64 9.91 5.83
N ASP A 141 11.48 9.24 6.98
CA ASP A 141 12.50 8.38 7.60
C ASP A 141 12.13 6.90 7.41
N ARG A 142 12.99 6.20 6.66
CA ARG A 142 12.91 4.77 6.42
C ARG A 142 12.82 3.96 7.71
N THR A 143 13.59 4.34 8.74
CA THR A 143 13.69 3.59 10.00
C THR A 143 12.34 3.56 10.72
N GLN A 144 11.60 4.66 10.66
CA GLN A 144 10.26 4.75 11.25
C GLN A 144 9.24 3.87 10.52
N ALA A 145 9.31 3.84 9.18
CA ALA A 145 8.48 2.96 8.37
C ALA A 145 8.75 1.49 8.68
N GLU A 146 10.03 1.09 8.72
CA GLU A 146 10.43 -0.28 9.07
C GLU A 146 9.95 -0.65 10.49
N ALA A 147 10.13 0.23 11.48
CA ALA A 147 9.68 -0.01 12.84
C ALA A 147 8.14 -0.20 12.94
N LEU A 148 7.34 0.65 12.28
CA LEU A 148 5.89 0.48 12.27
C LEU A 148 5.49 -0.84 11.60
N ILE A 149 6.09 -1.16 10.46
CA ILE A 149 5.77 -2.40 9.75
C ILE A 149 6.06 -3.61 10.66
N GLU A 150 7.19 -3.64 11.37
CA GLU A 150 7.45 -4.70 12.34
C GLU A 150 6.40 -4.78 13.45
N GLU A 151 5.91 -3.64 13.95
CA GLU A 151 4.84 -3.58 14.95
C GLU A 151 3.52 -4.13 14.39
N GLU A 152 3.13 -3.76 13.17
CA GLU A 152 1.96 -4.29 12.47
C GLU A 152 2.06 -5.80 12.27
N LEU A 153 3.21 -6.29 11.81
CA LEU A 153 3.48 -7.72 11.63
C LEU A 153 3.38 -8.49 12.95
N LYS A 154 3.87 -7.92 14.06
CA LYS A 154 3.75 -8.51 15.41
C LYS A 154 2.30 -8.52 15.88
N ALA A 155 1.53 -7.45 15.61
CA ALA A 155 0.13 -7.37 15.97
C ALA A 155 -0.75 -8.37 15.20
N LEU A 156 -0.42 -8.64 13.94
CA LEU A 156 -1.14 -9.60 13.09
C LEU A 156 -0.87 -11.07 13.44
N LYS A 157 0.22 -11.36 14.18
CA LYS A 157 0.56 -12.71 14.67
C LYS A 157 -0.07 -13.06 16.02
N ARG A 158 -0.69 -12.09 16.70
CA ARG A 158 -1.41 -12.27 17.97
C ARG A 158 -2.85 -12.71 17.73
#